data_AF-A0A3V0GS44-F1
#
_entry.id   AF-A0A3V0GS44-F1
#
_cell.length_a   1.000
_cell.length_b   1.000
_cell.length_c   1.000
_cell.angle_alpha   90.00
_cell.angle_beta   90.00
_cell.angle_gamma   90.00
#
_symmetry.space_group_name_H-M   'P 1'
#
loop_
_entity.id
_entity.type
_entity.pdbx_description
1 polymer ?
#
loop_
_entity_poly.entity_id
_entity_poly.type
_entity_poly.pdbx_seq_one_letter_code
_entity_poly.pdbx_strand_id
1 'polypeptide(L)'
;MATILFLPDRLNREPVVWRGLTTSELFLALASGLGGGCAFGILLALITHYWPLIPGSALAGAALLIQGGGRILARAKRGKPDSWLPQAILAGLERHHLRGTQLIQHSAVWVVRRSPR
;
A
#
# COMPACT_ATOMS: atom_id res chain seq x y z
N MET A 1 -27.03 -3.50 29.59
CA MET A 1 -25.97 -3.69 28.57
C MET A 1 -26.18 -2.64 27.49
N ALA A 2 -25.23 -1.74 27.28
CA ALA A 2 -25.35 -0.69 26.28
C ALA A 2 -24.94 -1.24 24.90
N THR A 3 -25.93 -1.55 24.07
CA THR A 3 -25.69 -1.88 22.66
C THR A 3 -25.55 -0.57 21.90
N ILE A 4 -24.35 -0.28 21.41
CA ILE A 4 -24.11 0.91 20.60
C ILE A 4 -24.81 0.67 19.24
N LEU A 5 -25.86 1.43 18.94
CA LEU A 5 -26.65 1.33 17.70
C LEU A 5 -25.89 1.82 16.45
N PHE A 6 -24.71 2.41 16.65
CA PHE A 6 -23.90 3.03 15.61
C PHE A 6 -22.45 2.54 15.71
N LEU A 7 -21.90 2.08 14.59
CA LEU A 7 -20.50 1.70 14.50
C LEU A 7 -19.66 2.96 14.25
N PRO A 8 -18.75 3.35 15.16
CA PRO A 8 -17.91 4.52 14.93
C PRO A 8 -17.02 4.30 13.71
N ASP A 9 -16.92 5.27 12.81
CA ASP A 9 -16.05 5.21 11.62
C ASP A 9 -14.58 4.90 11.96
N ARG A 10 -14.14 5.31 13.16
CA ARG A 10 -12.81 5.01 13.71
C ARG A 10 -12.56 3.51 13.87
N LEU A 11 -13.61 2.71 14.08
CA LEU A 11 -13.50 1.25 14.26
C LEU A 11 -13.34 0.52 12.92
N ASN A 12 -13.87 1.09 11.84
CA ASN A 12 -13.70 0.55 10.49
C ASN A 12 -12.36 0.95 9.85
N ARG A 13 -11.64 1.88 10.47
CA ARG A 13 -10.36 2.39 9.98
C ARG A 13 -9.20 1.57 10.52
N GLU A 14 -8.26 1.21 9.65
CA GLU A 14 -7.00 0.61 10.10
C GLU A 14 -6.27 1.54 11.08
N PRO A 15 -5.80 1.03 12.23
CA PRO A 15 -5.06 1.83 13.19
C PRO A 15 -3.70 2.22 12.63
N VAL A 16 -3.23 3.39 13.03
CA VAL A 16 -1.86 3.84 12.77
C VAL A 16 -0.93 3.14 13.76
N VAL A 17 0.09 2.45 13.25
CA VAL A 17 1.04 1.68 14.07
C VAL A 17 2.36 2.42 14.24
N TRP A 18 2.92 2.96 13.15
CA TRP A 18 4.26 3.55 13.18
C TRP A 18 4.37 4.83 12.37
N ARG A 19 4.71 5.95 13.01
CA ARG A 19 4.97 7.25 12.36
C ARG A 19 3.91 7.70 11.33
N GLY A 20 2.64 7.39 11.55
CA GLY A 20 1.54 7.74 10.63
C GLY A 20 1.19 6.66 9.60
N LEU A 21 1.92 5.55 9.58
CA LEU A 21 1.66 4.38 8.72
C LEU A 21 0.68 3.42 9.40
N THR A 22 -0.30 2.93 8.65
CA THR A 22 -1.09 1.76 9.06
C THR A 22 -0.31 0.47 8.86
N THR A 23 -0.82 -0.65 9.38
CA THR A 23 -0.19 -1.97 9.22
C THR A 23 0.05 -2.31 7.76
N SER A 24 -0.97 -2.14 6.91
CA SER A 24 -0.89 -2.43 5.47
C SER A 24 0.19 -1.58 4.76
N GLU A 25 0.34 -0.33 5.19
CA GLU A 25 1.31 0.60 4.62
C GLU A 25 2.73 0.33 5.09
N LEU A 26 2.88 -0.12 6.33
CA LEU A 26 4.17 -0.58 6.86
C LEU A 26 4.64 -1.81 6.09
N PHE A 27 3.75 -2.77 5.83
CA PHE A 27 4.07 -3.94 5.00
C PHE A 27 4.42 -3.54 3.56
N LEU A 28 3.73 -2.57 2.98
CA LEU A 28 4.07 -2.06 1.66
C LEU A 28 5.46 -1.40 1.63
N ALA A 29 5.77 -0.57 2.63
CA ALA A 29 7.08 0.07 2.78
C ALA A 29 8.19 -0.98 2.99
N LEU A 30 7.92 -2.01 3.79
CA LEU A 30 8.82 -3.13 4.00
C LEU A 30 9.07 -3.91 2.70
N ALA A 31 8.01 -4.32 2.00
CA ALA A 31 8.12 -5.11 0.77
C ALA A 31 8.82 -4.33 -0.36
N SER A 32 8.45 -3.06 -0.57
CA SER A 32 9.11 -2.19 -1.55
C SER A 32 10.57 -1.90 -1.17
N GLY A 33 10.87 -1.74 0.13
CA GLY A 33 12.21 -1.48 0.61
C GLY A 33 13.13 -2.68 0.51
N LEU A 34 12.63 -3.87 0.85
CA LEU A 34 13.32 -5.14 0.63
C LEU A 34 13.53 -5.39 -0.86
N GLY A 35 12.51 -5.21 -1.70
CA GLY A 35 12.61 -5.43 -3.14
C GLY A 35 13.61 -4.50 -3.80
N GLY A 36 13.52 -3.19 -3.54
CA GLY A 36 14.45 -2.19 -4.06
C GLY A 36 15.87 -2.38 -3.51
N GLY A 37 16.00 -2.68 -2.22
CA GLY A 37 17.28 -2.95 -1.57
C GLY A 37 17.95 -4.22 -2.09
N CYS A 38 17.19 -5.31 -2.31
CA CYS A 38 17.68 -6.54 -2.95
C CYS A 38 18.17 -6.27 -4.37
N ALA A 39 17.39 -5.56 -5.19
CA ALA A 39 17.77 -5.24 -6.57
C ALA A 39 19.07 -4.42 -6.62
N PHE A 40 19.20 -3.43 -5.73
CA PHE A 40 20.43 -2.66 -5.57
C PHE A 40 21.59 -3.53 -5.08
N GLY A 41 21.33 -4.42 -4.13
CA GLY A 41 22.31 -5.37 -3.60
C GLY A 41 22.84 -6.34 -4.64
N ILE A 42 21.98 -6.84 -5.51
CA ILE A 42 22.36 -7.70 -6.64
C ILE A 42 23.30 -6.92 -7.56
N LEU A 43 22.97 -5.67 -7.91
CA LEU A 43 23.85 -4.83 -8.73
C LEU A 43 25.22 -4.63 -8.07
N LEU A 44 25.25 -4.35 -6.77
CA LEU A 44 26.50 -4.23 -6.01
C LEU A 44 27.29 -5.54 -5.97
N ALA A 45 26.62 -6.66 -5.73
CA ALA A 45 27.24 -7.98 -5.67
C ALA A 45 27.82 -8.38 -7.03
N LEU A 46 27.21 -7.99 -8.15
CA LEU A 46 27.76 -8.21 -9.49
C LEU A 46 29.04 -7.41 -9.74
N ILE A 47 29.12 -6.18 -9.23
CA ILE A 47 30.29 -5.30 -9.43
C ILE A 47 31.46 -5.71 -8.51
N THR A 48 31.15 -6.05 -7.26
CA THR A 48 32.15 -6.32 -6.21
C THR A 48 32.46 -7.81 -6.05
N HIS A 49 31.69 -8.68 -6.70
CA HIS A 49 31.66 -10.13 -6.47
C HIS A 49 31.41 -10.53 -5.00
N TYR A 50 30.86 -9.64 -4.17
CA TYR A 50 30.61 -9.87 -2.76
C TYR A 50 29.13 -10.13 -2.48
N TRP A 51 28.77 -11.41 -2.38
CA TRP A 51 27.39 -11.89 -2.19
C TRP A 51 26.65 -11.31 -0.95
N PRO A 52 27.29 -11.14 0.23
CA PRO A 52 26.58 -10.66 1.42
C PRO A 52 25.99 -9.25 1.31
N LEU A 53 26.34 -8.48 0.27
CA LEU A 53 25.74 -7.17 0.01
C LEU A 53 24.24 -7.27 -0.29
N ILE A 54 23.76 -8.39 -0.83
CA ILE A 54 22.35 -8.57 -1.18
C ILE A 54 21.43 -8.49 0.05
N PRO A 55 21.59 -9.33 1.10
CA PRO A 55 20.77 -9.20 2.30
C PRO A 55 21.05 -7.90 3.06
N GLY A 56 22.28 -7.40 3.04
CA GLY A 56 22.65 -6.14 3.71
C GLY A 56 21.92 -4.93 3.14
N SER A 57 21.94 -4.77 1.82
CA SER A 57 21.24 -3.67 1.15
C SER A 57 19.72 -3.82 1.21
N ALA A 58 19.20 -5.05 1.20
CA ALA A 58 17.78 -5.33 1.38
C ALA A 58 17.26 -4.80 2.73
N LEU A 59 17.95 -5.17 3.82
CA LEU A 59 17.62 -4.71 5.17
C LEU A 59 17.81 -3.20 5.31
N ALA A 60 18.88 -2.64 4.73
CA ALA A 60 19.08 -1.19 4.72
C ALA A 60 17.96 -0.45 3.98
N GLY A 61 17.56 -0.93 2.79
CA GLY A 61 16.47 -0.36 2.00
C GLY A 61 15.12 -0.42 2.74
N ALA A 62 14.81 -1.55 3.37
CA ALA A 62 13.65 -1.71 4.22
C ALA A 62 13.64 -0.71 5.38
N ALA A 63 14.75 -0.60 6.11
CA ALA A 63 14.87 0.34 7.22
C ALA A 63 14.70 1.81 6.76
N LEU A 64 15.32 2.19 5.64
CA LEU A 64 15.20 3.54 5.07
C LEU A 64 13.76 3.87 4.68
N LEU A 65 13.05 2.96 4.01
CA LEU A 65 11.65 3.18 3.63
C LEU A 65 10.70 3.14 4.82
N ILE A 66 10.92 2.31 5.84
CA ILE A 66 10.09 2.32 7.05
C ILE A 66 10.28 3.64 7.83
N GLN A 67 11.53 4.11 7.92
CA GLN A 67 11.86 5.35 8.63
C GLN A 67 11.39 6.60 7.88
N GLY A 68 11.55 6.63 6.55
CA GLY A 68 11.18 7.76 5.69
C GLY A 68 9.72 7.72 5.20
N GLY A 69 9.13 6.53 5.11
CA GLY A 69 7.84 6.26 4.49
C GLY A 69 6.70 7.02 5.13
N GLY A 70 6.68 7.17 6.46
CA GLY A 70 5.63 7.93 7.15
C GLY A 70 5.50 9.38 6.66
N ARG A 71 6.63 10.08 6.42
CA ARG A 71 6.61 11.47 5.92
C ARG A 71 6.21 11.54 4.44
N ILE A 72 6.72 10.62 3.63
CA ILE A 72 6.41 10.57 2.18
C ILE A 72 4.93 10.22 1.98
N LEU A 73 4.44 9.22 2.71
CA LEU A 73 3.06 8.76 2.63
C LEU A 73 2.09 9.80 3.19
N ALA A 74 2.43 10.47 4.29
CA ALA A 74 1.62 11.57 4.81
C ALA A 74 1.48 12.73 3.82
N ARG A 75 2.50 13.00 3.00
CA ARG A 75 2.41 13.97 1.89
C ARG A 75 1.55 13.44 0.75
N ALA A 76 1.78 12.19 0.33
CA ALA A 76 1.04 11.56 -0.76
C ALA A 76 -0.46 11.39 -0.47
N LYS A 77 -0.83 11.24 0.81
CA LYS A 77 -2.22 11.12 1.28
C LYS A 77 -2.94 12.46 1.48
N ARG A 78 -2.29 13.62 1.32
CA ARG A 78 -2.97 14.91 1.54
C ARG A 78 -4.15 15.07 0.58
N GLY A 79 -5.34 15.32 1.13
CA GLY A 79 -6.58 15.53 0.36
C GLY A 79 -7.18 14.25 -0.26
N LYS A 80 -6.68 13.06 0.11
CA LYS A 80 -7.18 11.79 -0.41
C LYS A 80 -8.10 11.09 0.60
N PRO A 81 -9.11 10.33 0.13
CA PRO A 81 -10.03 9.61 1.01
C PRO A 81 -9.30 8.54 1.84
N ASP A 82 -9.88 8.23 3.00
CA ASP A 82 -9.41 7.14 3.84
C ASP A 82 -9.54 5.82 3.06
N SER A 83 -8.52 4.95 3.11
CA SER A 83 -8.37 3.72 2.28
C SER A 83 -7.97 3.90 0.81
N TRP A 84 -7.65 5.12 0.36
CA TRP A 84 -7.27 5.38 -1.04
C TRP A 84 -6.10 4.52 -1.54
N LEU A 85 -5.09 4.31 -0.70
CA LEU A 85 -3.82 3.73 -1.14
C LEU A 85 -3.93 2.22 -1.47
N PRO A 86 -4.53 1.37 -0.63
CA PRO A 86 -4.85 -0.01 -1.00
C PRO A 86 -5.73 -0.07 -2.27
N GLN A 87 -6.74 0.79 -2.38
CA GLN A 87 -7.63 0.81 -3.55
C GLN A 87 -6.91 1.22 -4.83
N ALA A 88 -6.01 2.20 -4.77
CA ALA A 88 -5.20 2.64 -5.91
C ALA A 88 -4.25 1.54 -6.39
N ILE A 89 -3.63 0.80 -5.45
CA ILE A 89 -2.76 -0.34 -5.78
C ILE A 89 -3.57 -1.45 -6.44
N LEU A 90 -4.72 -1.82 -5.87
CA LEU A 90 -5.60 -2.84 -6.44
C LEU A 90 -6.09 -2.44 -7.84
N ALA A 91 -6.51 -1.18 -8.00
CA ALA A 91 -6.94 -0.67 -9.30
C ALA A 91 -5.80 -0.68 -10.34
N GLY A 92 -4.57 -0.39 -9.93
CA GLY A 92 -3.40 -0.51 -10.79
C GLY A 92 -3.11 -1.96 -11.20
N LEU A 93 -3.16 -2.90 -10.26
CA LEU A 93 -2.98 -4.33 -10.53
C LEU A 93 -4.06 -4.88 -11.49
N GLU A 94 -5.31 -4.46 -11.33
CA GLU A 94 -6.42 -4.83 -12.21
C GLU A 94 -6.21 -4.30 -13.64
N ARG A 95 -5.75 -3.05 -13.79
CA ARG A 95 -5.40 -2.49 -15.11
C ARG A 95 -4.28 -3.24 -15.80
N HIS A 96 -3.32 -3.74 -15.03
CA HIS A 96 -2.23 -4.59 -15.54
C HIS A 96 -2.62 -6.07 -15.70
N HIS A 97 -3.91 -6.42 -15.52
CA HIS A 97 -4.44 -7.79 -15.62
C HIS A 97 -3.76 -8.79 -14.67
N LEU A 98 -3.10 -8.30 -13.62
CA LEU A 98 -2.40 -9.12 -12.62
C LEU A 98 -3.35 -9.66 -11.55
N ARG A 99 -4.61 -9.21 -11.55
CA ARG A 99 -5.62 -9.57 -10.55
C ARG A 99 -7.01 -9.52 -11.19
N GLY A 100 -7.91 -10.42 -10.77
CA GLY A 100 -9.29 -10.48 -11.27
C GLY A 100 -10.09 -9.22 -10.92
N THR A 101 -11.18 -8.97 -11.66
CA THR A 101 -12.04 -7.79 -11.53
C THR A 101 -12.81 -7.80 -10.21
N GLN A 102 -12.22 -7.22 -9.17
CA GLN A 102 -12.85 -7.06 -7.85
C GLN A 102 -13.25 -5.62 -7.55
N LEU A 103 -12.80 -4.63 -8.33
CA LEU A 103 -13.27 -3.25 -8.19
C LEU A 103 -14.26 -2.90 -9.29
N ILE A 104 -15.30 -2.16 -8.89
CA ILE A 104 -16.23 -1.53 -9.83
C ILE A 104 -15.51 -0.32 -10.43
N GLN A 105 -14.91 -0.49 -11.61
CA GLN A 105 -14.20 0.58 -12.33
C GLN A 105 -15.02 1.21 -13.48
N HIS A 106 -16.31 0.89 -13.60
CA HIS A 106 -17.15 1.44 -14.66
C HIS A 106 -17.76 2.79 -14.26
N SER A 107 -17.78 3.74 -15.18
CA SER A 107 -18.61 4.94 -15.07
C SER A 107 -19.98 4.64 -15.69
N ALA A 108 -21.05 4.81 -14.92
CA ALA A 108 -22.42 4.73 -15.41
C ALA A 108 -23.12 6.08 -15.22
N VAL A 109 -24.02 6.43 -16.13
CA VAL A 109 -24.94 7.55 -15.93
C VAL A 109 -25.96 7.14 -14.86
N TRP A 110 -26.26 8.04 -13.93
CA TRP A 110 -27.29 7.78 -12.93
C TRP A 110 -28.65 7.66 -13.62
N VAL A 111 -29.30 6.50 -13.49
CA VAL A 111 -30.64 6.25 -14.05
C VAL A 111 -31.57 5.82 -12.91
N VAL A 112 -32.74 6.45 -12.81
CA VAL A 112 -33.73 6.17 -11.75
C VAL A 112 -34.53 4.89 -12.04
N ARG A 113 -34.60 4.47 -13.32
CA ARG A 113 -35.29 3.25 -13.75
C ARG A 113 -34.40 2.02 -13.55
N ARG A 114 -34.92 0.99 -12.87
CA ARG A 114 -34.33 -0.37 -12.92
C ARG A 114 -34.53 -0.94 -14.32
N SER A 115 -33.45 -1.34 -15.00
CA SER A 115 -33.54 -2.12 -16.24
C SER A 115 -34.34 -3.41 -15.96
N PRO A 116 -35.34 -3.77 -16.79
CA PRO A 116 -35.82 -5.15 -16.83
C PRO A 116 -34.62 -6.06 -17.13
N ARG A 117 -34.51 -7.18 -16.42
CA ARG A 117 -33.52 -8.22 -16.70
C ARG A 117 -34.02 -9.16 -17.77
#